data_AF-A0A536DVA0-F1
#
_entry.id   AF-A0A536DVA0-F1
#
_cell.length_a   1.000
_cell.length_b   1.000
_cell.length_c   1.000
_cell.angle_alpha   90.00
_cell.angle_beta   90.00
_cell.angle_gamma   90.00
#
_symmetry.space_group_name_H-M   'P 1'
#
loop_
_entity.id
_entity.type
_entity.pdbx_description
1 polymer ?
#
loop_
_entity_poly.entity_id
_entity_poly.type
_entity_poly.pdbx_seq_one_letter_code
_entity_poly.pdbx_strand_id
1 'polypeptide(L)'
;MSAQREVYPRAPLRLVVAELRYPYAPRLASSEAVERLTTMFRPIFPLPEPTGMQVVMALGGTSQTQSSPSAVNRFLARDRTSSVTVSPQNIVIETTVYSEYEKFRPLLETCLGALGEIEGAIVGLERVGLRYINEIRVPALRNHTEWSTFLASPLIASLALIPNRDVALTQSVVQTEPRENVTTLVRYGALRGQVVSAAGPLQVAALPPTSPFFLLDIDNSWSSHQSYDEYSVQSALDICDRLHGPIDELFESAITDDLREVFRRTE
;
A
#
# COMPACT_ATOMS: atom_id res chain seq x y z
N MET A 1 -15.07 -22.69 3.18
CA MET A 1 -13.72 -23.30 3.05
C MET A 1 -12.89 -22.27 2.32
N SER A 2 -12.02 -21.53 3.00
CA SER A 2 -11.09 -20.62 2.32
C SER A 2 -10.14 -21.50 1.52
N ALA A 3 -10.13 -21.36 0.20
CA ALA A 3 -9.10 -21.98 -0.62
C ALA A 3 -7.76 -21.48 -0.09
N GLN A 4 -6.80 -22.39 0.11
CA GLN A 4 -5.47 -22.03 0.60
C GLN A 4 -4.88 -21.01 -0.38
N ARG A 5 -4.70 -19.76 0.07
CA ARG A 5 -4.16 -18.67 -0.73
C ARG A 5 -2.76 -19.05 -1.20
N GLU A 6 -2.50 -18.86 -2.48
CA GLU A 6 -1.18 -19.14 -3.05
C GLU A 6 -0.20 -18.01 -2.70
N VAL A 7 0.99 -18.40 -2.22
CA VAL A 7 2.10 -17.47 -1.98
C VAL A 7 3.10 -17.63 -3.10
N TYR A 8 3.26 -16.57 -3.90
CA TYR A 8 4.18 -16.61 -5.04
C TYR A 8 5.62 -16.26 -4.65
N PRO A 9 6.62 -17.09 -5.01
CA PRO A 9 8.04 -16.78 -4.77
C PRO A 9 8.51 -15.47 -5.40
N ARG A 10 7.95 -15.09 -6.56
CA ARG A 10 8.23 -13.84 -7.27
C ARG A 10 6.99 -12.95 -7.36
N ALA A 11 6.30 -12.76 -6.24
CA ALA A 11 5.13 -11.88 -6.17
C ALA A 11 5.46 -10.48 -6.71
N PRO A 12 4.55 -9.86 -7.50
CA PRO A 12 4.77 -8.55 -8.11
C PRO A 12 4.62 -7.37 -7.12
N LEU A 13 4.30 -7.66 -5.86
CA LEU A 13 4.01 -6.65 -4.85
C LEU A 13 5.28 -5.89 -4.45
N ARG A 14 5.19 -4.55 -4.46
CA ARG A 14 6.35 -3.66 -4.22
C ARG A 14 6.21 -2.79 -3.00
N LEU A 15 4.98 -2.47 -2.62
CA LEU A 15 4.69 -1.67 -1.44
C LEU A 15 3.32 -2.08 -0.90
N VAL A 16 3.29 -2.32 0.41
CA VAL A 16 2.05 -2.41 1.19
C VAL A 16 2.00 -1.22 2.12
N VAL A 17 0.85 -0.56 2.17
CA VAL A 17 0.58 0.59 3.05
C VAL A 17 -0.69 0.32 3.83
N ALA A 18 -0.61 0.38 5.15
CA ALA A 18 -1.77 0.51 6.02
C ALA A 18 -1.79 1.93 6.58
N GLU A 19 -2.88 2.65 6.38
CA GLU A 19 -3.09 3.98 6.94
C GLU A 19 -4.31 3.96 7.86
N LEU A 20 -4.16 4.39 9.10
CA LEU A 20 -5.28 4.65 9.99
C LEU A 20 -5.32 6.14 10.26
N ARG A 21 -6.46 6.76 9.94
CA ARG A 21 -6.77 8.14 10.26
C ARG A 21 -7.71 8.19 11.43
N TYR A 22 -7.50 9.19 12.28
CA TYR A 22 -8.28 9.43 13.48
C TYR A 22 -8.56 10.94 13.60
N PRO A 23 -9.56 11.33 14.41
CA PRO A 23 -9.79 12.73 14.71
C PRO A 23 -8.54 13.38 15.29
N TYR A 24 -8.38 14.68 15.08
CA TYR A 24 -7.17 15.40 15.47
C TYR A 24 -6.75 15.12 16.92
N ALA A 25 -5.56 14.56 17.07
CA ALA A 25 -4.97 14.03 18.28
C ALA A 25 -3.69 14.81 18.65
N PRO A 26 -3.81 16.03 19.21
CA PRO A 26 -2.67 16.91 19.46
C PRO A 26 -1.63 16.32 20.43
N ARG A 27 -2.04 15.39 21.31
CA ARG A 27 -1.12 14.68 22.22
C ARG A 27 0.00 13.96 21.48
N LEU A 28 -0.26 13.46 20.27
CA LEU A 28 0.75 12.76 19.46
C LEU A 28 1.86 13.69 18.94
N ALA A 29 1.65 15.01 18.98
CA ALA A 29 2.70 15.99 18.67
C ALA A 29 3.56 16.37 19.89
N SER A 30 3.22 15.89 21.10
CA SER A 30 3.98 16.24 22.31
C SER A 30 5.34 15.54 22.32
N SER A 31 6.36 16.21 22.87
CA SER A 31 7.70 15.60 23.00
C SER A 31 7.67 14.31 23.83
N GLU A 32 6.80 14.23 24.83
CA GLU A 32 6.60 13.04 25.65
C GLU A 32 6.07 11.85 24.83
N ALA A 33 5.04 12.08 24.00
CA ALA A 33 4.51 11.05 23.11
C ALA A 33 5.58 10.59 22.11
N VAL A 34 6.34 11.51 21.52
CA VAL A 34 7.42 11.20 20.59
C VAL A 34 8.54 10.38 21.24
N GLU A 35 8.96 10.74 22.45
CA GLU A 35 9.99 10.00 23.19
C GLU A 35 9.51 8.57 23.53
N ARG A 36 8.25 8.43 23.94
CA ARG A 36 7.66 7.13 24.25
C ARG A 36 7.53 6.25 22.99
N LEU A 37 7.04 6.80 21.88
CA LEU A 37 7.00 6.10 20.59
C LEU A 37 8.41 5.69 20.12
N THR A 38 9.38 6.59 20.24
CA THR A 38 10.79 6.28 19.91
C THR A 38 11.29 5.09 20.70
N THR A 39 10.98 5.02 21.99
CA THR A 39 11.37 3.91 22.87
C THR A 39 10.67 2.61 22.47
N MET A 40 9.35 2.64 22.24
CA MET A 40 8.55 1.47 21.90
C MET A 40 8.87 0.91 20.50
N PHE A 41 9.14 1.78 19.53
CA PHE A 41 9.48 1.38 18.17
C PHE A 41 10.92 0.93 18.00
N ARG A 42 11.84 1.30 18.90
CA ARG A 42 13.27 1.00 18.80
C ARG A 42 13.63 -0.45 18.44
N PRO A 43 12.93 -1.50 18.93
CA PRO A 43 13.25 -2.87 18.56
C PRO A 43 13.09 -3.19 17.07
N ILE A 44 12.13 -2.54 16.38
CA ILE A 44 11.79 -2.82 14.97
C ILE A 44 12.22 -1.67 14.06
N PHE A 45 11.99 -0.43 14.50
CA PHE A 45 12.28 0.80 13.78
C PHE A 45 13.29 1.68 14.55
N PRO A 46 14.58 1.27 14.62
CA PRO A 46 15.58 1.94 15.44
C PRO A 46 16.05 3.29 14.86
N LEU A 47 15.62 3.66 13.66
CA LEU A 47 16.07 4.85 12.94
C LEU A 47 14.96 5.90 12.88
N PRO A 48 14.82 6.77 13.91
CA PRO A 48 13.94 7.92 13.81
C PRO A 48 14.49 8.92 12.78
N GLU A 49 13.65 9.36 11.86
CA GLU A 49 13.96 10.42 10.90
C GLU A 49 13.04 11.61 11.13
N PRO A 50 13.57 12.77 11.57
CA PRO A 50 12.78 13.99 11.65
C PRO A 50 12.42 14.46 10.24
N THR A 51 11.12 14.54 9.97
CA THR A 51 10.44 15.17 8.83
C THR A 51 11.19 15.15 7.49
N GLY A 52 10.91 14.12 6.68
CA GLY A 52 11.10 14.15 5.23
C GLY A 52 9.75 14.33 4.53
N MET A 53 9.68 15.31 3.63
CA MET A 53 8.53 15.64 2.76
C MET A 53 7.89 14.37 2.14
N GLN A 54 6.60 14.13 2.37
CA GLN A 54 5.87 13.09 1.62
C GLN A 54 5.69 13.57 0.18
N VAL A 55 6.39 12.94 -0.77
CA VAL A 55 6.11 13.09 -2.20
C VAL A 55 5.11 12.00 -2.58
N VAL A 56 3.83 12.35 -2.61
CA VAL A 56 2.82 11.50 -3.26
C VAL A 56 2.95 11.75 -4.75
N MET A 57 3.51 10.78 -5.50
CA MET A 57 3.44 10.84 -6.96
C MET A 57 2.01 10.55 -7.40
N ALA A 58 1.32 11.58 -7.90
CA ALA A 58 0.09 11.40 -8.66
C ALA A 58 0.43 10.88 -10.07
N LEU A 59 -0.30 9.86 -10.51
CA LEU A 59 -0.31 9.47 -11.92
C LEU A 59 -0.90 10.63 -12.74
N GLY A 60 -0.12 11.20 -13.66
CA GLY A 60 -0.55 12.34 -14.49
C GLY A 60 0.45 13.50 -14.61
N GLY A 61 1.65 13.39 -14.04
CA GLY A 61 2.72 14.38 -14.25
C GLY A 61 2.59 15.68 -13.45
N THR A 62 1.56 15.81 -12.61
CA THR A 62 1.43 16.90 -11.64
C THR A 62 1.76 16.38 -10.25
N SER A 63 3.02 16.55 -9.84
CA SER A 63 3.38 16.40 -8.42
C SER A 63 2.66 17.49 -7.63
N GLN A 64 1.62 17.13 -6.89
CA GLN A 64 1.11 18.01 -5.84
C GLN A 64 1.94 17.77 -4.58
N THR A 65 2.88 18.67 -4.32
CA THR A 65 3.46 18.82 -2.98
C THR A 65 2.39 19.39 -2.06
N GLN A 66 1.67 18.54 -1.34
CA GLN A 66 0.96 18.97 -0.14
C GLN A 66 1.98 19.05 1.01
N SER A 67 2.56 20.22 1.19
CA SER A 67 3.34 20.57 2.37
C SER A 67 2.38 20.94 3.51
N SER A 68 2.01 19.97 4.33
CA SER A 68 1.56 20.29 5.69
C SER A 68 2.73 20.04 6.63
N PRO A 69 3.26 21.07 7.33
CA PRO A 69 4.20 20.87 8.42
C PRO A 69 3.40 20.38 9.63
N SER A 70 2.91 19.14 9.59
CA SER A 70 2.56 18.44 10.81
C SER A 70 3.84 17.85 11.40
N ALA A 71 3.90 17.73 12.72
CA ALA A 71 4.96 16.99 13.40
C ALA A 71 4.83 15.51 13.00
N VAL A 72 5.46 15.16 11.88
CA VAL A 72 5.46 13.79 11.34
C VAL A 72 6.70 13.09 11.87
N ASN A 73 6.48 12.09 12.73
CA ASN A 73 7.55 11.27 13.28
C ASN A 73 7.62 9.98 12.48
N ARG A 74 8.65 9.86 11.62
CA ARG A 74 8.92 8.64 10.85
C ARG A 74 9.98 7.82 11.57
N PHE A 75 9.74 6.53 11.68
CA PHE A 75 10.67 5.55 12.22
C PHE A 75 10.90 4.47 11.15
N LEU A 76 12.17 4.25 10.79
CA LEU A 76 12.56 3.28 9.77
C LEU A 76 13.18 2.04 10.40
N ALA A 77 12.94 0.90 9.76
CA ALA A 77 13.67 -0.33 10.01
C ALA A 77 15.14 -0.15 9.59
N ARG A 78 16.05 -0.96 10.16
CA ARG A 78 17.50 -0.84 9.91
C ARG A 78 17.88 -1.02 8.44
N ASP A 79 17.22 -1.95 7.76
CA ASP A 79 17.35 -2.22 6.33
C ASP A 79 16.56 -1.24 5.46
N ARG A 80 15.80 -0.33 6.09
CA ARG A 80 14.90 0.65 5.46
C ARG A 80 13.85 -0.01 4.57
N THR A 81 13.44 -1.25 4.84
CA THR A 81 12.38 -1.91 4.05
C THR A 81 10.99 -1.66 4.61
N SER A 82 10.91 -1.20 5.86
CA SER A 82 9.63 -0.90 6.52
C SER A 82 9.72 0.41 7.31
N SER A 83 8.58 1.07 7.48
CA SER A 83 8.48 2.25 8.32
C SER A 83 7.13 2.39 9.01
N VAL A 84 7.14 3.07 10.14
CA VAL A 84 5.94 3.61 10.77
C VAL A 84 6.07 5.12 10.84
N THR A 85 5.02 5.83 10.46
CA THR A 85 4.92 7.27 10.52
C THR A 85 3.73 7.64 11.39
N VAL A 86 3.94 8.43 12.43
CA VAL A 86 2.88 8.88 13.34
C VAL A 86 2.76 10.40 13.27
N SER A 87 1.55 10.88 13.06
CA SER A 87 1.17 12.30 13.09
C SER A 87 -0.05 12.51 13.99
N PRO A 88 -0.44 13.77 14.27
CA PRO A 88 -1.69 14.06 14.98
C PRO A 88 -2.97 13.68 14.24
N GLN A 89 -2.92 13.21 13.00
CA GLN A 89 -4.11 12.85 12.21
C GLN A 89 -4.09 11.41 11.70
N ASN A 90 -2.92 10.78 11.62
CA ASN A 90 -2.80 9.42 11.12
C ASN A 90 -1.55 8.68 11.61
N ILE A 91 -1.65 7.36 11.54
CA ILE A 91 -0.51 6.45 11.56
C ILE A 91 -0.44 5.75 10.20
N VAL A 92 0.75 5.71 9.60
CA VAL A 92 1.02 5.04 8.33
C VAL A 92 2.09 3.99 8.54
N ILE A 93 1.79 2.74 8.20
CA ILE A 93 2.70 1.59 8.33
C ILE A 93 2.93 1.06 6.92
N GLU A 94 4.19 1.02 6.51
CA GLU A 94 4.57 0.72 5.13
C GLU A 94 5.67 -0.35 5.11
N THR A 95 5.62 -1.24 4.13
CA THR A 95 6.72 -2.19 3.88
C THR A 95 6.89 -2.49 2.38
N THR A 96 8.13 -2.59 1.94
CA THR A 96 8.54 -3.01 0.59
C THR A 96 8.92 -4.50 0.55
N VAL A 97 9.01 -5.16 1.71
CA VAL A 97 9.28 -6.60 1.84
C VAL A 97 8.04 -7.25 2.45
N TYR A 98 7.14 -7.67 1.57
CA TYR A 98 5.92 -8.36 1.93
C TYR A 98 5.92 -9.77 1.30
N SER A 99 5.47 -10.76 2.07
CA SER A 99 5.28 -12.13 1.57
C SER A 99 3.82 -12.55 1.66
N GLU A 100 3.21 -12.42 2.83
CA GLU A 100 1.80 -12.73 3.08
C GLU A 100 1.25 -11.86 4.21
N TYR A 101 -0.07 -11.79 4.30
CA TYR A 101 -0.73 -10.88 5.24
C TYR A 101 -0.53 -11.32 6.69
N GLU A 102 -0.50 -12.61 6.94
CA GLU A 102 -0.28 -13.21 8.25
C GLU A 102 1.09 -12.84 8.84
N LYS A 103 2.06 -12.47 7.98
CA LYS A 103 3.37 -11.93 8.40
C LYS A 103 3.38 -10.41 8.54
N PHE A 104 2.49 -9.70 7.85
CA PHE A 104 2.35 -8.26 7.95
C PHE A 104 1.46 -7.83 9.14
N ARG A 105 0.43 -8.61 9.47
CA ARG A 105 -0.51 -8.34 10.56
C ARG A 105 0.17 -8.18 11.94
N PRO A 106 1.18 -8.98 12.34
CA PRO A 106 1.91 -8.74 13.58
C PRO A 106 2.66 -7.40 13.62
N LEU A 107 3.09 -6.90 12.45
CA LEU A 107 3.69 -5.56 12.35
C LEU A 107 2.64 -4.48 12.60
N LEU A 108 1.42 -4.64 12.05
CA LEU A 108 0.29 -3.76 12.35
C LEU A 108 -0.03 -3.77 13.85
N GLU A 109 -0.15 -4.96 14.44
CA GLU A 109 -0.44 -5.11 15.87
C GLU A 109 0.60 -4.42 16.75
N THR A 110 1.89 -4.59 16.43
CA THR A 110 2.96 -3.92 17.18
C THR A 110 2.86 -2.40 17.08
N CYS A 111 2.64 -1.88 15.87
CA CYS A 111 2.54 -0.44 15.64
C CYS A 111 1.31 0.19 16.31
N LEU A 112 0.16 -0.48 16.21
CA LEU A 112 -1.11 -0.02 16.77
C LEU A 112 -1.16 -0.19 18.29
N GLY A 113 -0.50 -1.22 18.82
CA GLY A 113 -0.26 -1.39 20.26
C GLY A 113 0.53 -0.23 20.84
N ALA A 114 1.65 0.13 20.22
CA ALA A 114 2.44 1.29 20.63
C ALA A 114 1.65 2.61 20.57
N LEU A 115 0.73 2.77 19.60
CA LEU A 115 -0.17 3.92 19.56
C LEU A 115 -1.18 3.90 20.72
N GLY A 116 -1.76 2.74 21.01
CA GLY A 116 -2.74 2.55 22.09
C GLY A 116 -2.18 2.72 23.49
N GLU A 117 -0.88 2.51 23.65
CA GLU A 117 -0.17 2.79 24.91
C GLU A 117 -0.22 4.26 25.31
N ILE A 118 -0.34 5.19 24.35
CA ILE A 118 -0.45 6.63 24.62
C ILE A 118 -1.88 6.96 25.06
N GLU A 119 -2.11 6.91 26.37
CA GLU A 119 -3.43 7.09 26.98
C GLU A 119 -4.14 8.36 26.51
N GLY A 120 -5.38 8.19 26.03
CA GLY A 120 -6.21 9.28 25.54
C GLY A 120 -5.65 10.03 24.33
N ALA A 121 -4.68 9.45 23.60
CA ALA A 121 -4.14 10.07 22.39
C ALA A 121 -5.19 10.14 21.28
N ILE A 122 -5.88 9.03 21.03
CA ILE A 122 -6.90 8.92 19.99
C ILE A 122 -8.22 8.42 20.59
N VAL A 123 -9.33 8.96 20.09
CA VAL A 123 -10.68 8.69 20.60
C VAL A 123 -11.44 7.66 19.76
N GLY A 124 -10.94 7.35 18.56
CA GLY A 124 -11.56 6.45 17.60
C GLY A 124 -10.94 6.61 16.21
N LEU A 125 -11.47 5.88 15.23
CA LEU A 125 -10.95 5.85 13.85
C LEU A 125 -11.92 6.53 12.88
N GLU A 126 -11.41 7.44 12.05
CA GLU A 126 -12.13 8.05 10.92
C GLU A 126 -12.09 7.16 9.67
N ARG A 127 -10.91 6.58 9.41
CA ARG A 127 -10.65 5.79 8.22
C ARG A 127 -9.55 4.79 8.49
N VAL A 128 -9.70 3.60 7.93
CA VAL A 128 -8.64 2.59 7.84
C VAL A 128 -8.49 2.24 6.37
N GLY A 129 -7.29 2.37 5.83
CA GLY A 129 -6.94 2.05 4.45
C GLY A 129 -5.87 0.97 4.42
N LEU A 130 -5.99 0.07 3.45
CA LEU A 130 -5.03 -0.98 3.17
C LEU A 130 -4.79 -1.02 1.65
N ARG A 131 -3.54 -0.79 1.25
CA ARG A 131 -3.16 -0.57 -0.14
C ARG A 131 -2.00 -1.46 -0.57
N TYR A 132 -2.16 -2.11 -1.72
CA TYR A 132 -1.23 -3.06 -2.30
C TYR A 132 -0.83 -2.55 -3.67
N ILE A 133 0.44 -2.18 -3.82
CA ILE A 133 0.97 -1.66 -5.08
C ILE A 133 1.81 -2.75 -5.75
N ASN A 134 1.28 -3.30 -6.85
CA ASN A 134 1.94 -4.32 -7.64
C ASN A 134 2.59 -3.73 -8.90
N GLU A 135 3.84 -4.10 -9.14
CA GLU A 135 4.53 -3.91 -10.42
C GLU A 135 4.66 -5.27 -11.12
N ILE A 136 3.73 -5.56 -12.01
CA ILE A 136 3.75 -6.80 -12.77
C ILE A 136 4.75 -6.67 -13.91
N ARG A 137 5.75 -7.56 -13.94
CA ARG A 137 6.78 -7.61 -14.97
C ARG A 137 6.85 -9.00 -15.55
N VAL A 138 6.78 -9.06 -16.87
CA VAL A 138 6.91 -10.30 -17.62
C VAL A 138 8.17 -10.21 -18.50
N PRO A 139 9.09 -11.19 -18.41
CA PRO A 139 10.26 -11.22 -19.28
C PRO A 139 9.88 -11.25 -20.76
N ALA A 140 10.68 -10.57 -21.60
CA ALA A 140 10.59 -10.63 -23.07
C ALA A 140 9.26 -10.19 -23.71
N LEU A 141 8.50 -9.27 -23.06
CA LEU A 141 7.36 -8.61 -23.72
C LEU A 141 7.81 -7.86 -24.97
N ARG A 142 7.29 -8.26 -26.14
CA ARG A 142 7.62 -7.67 -27.43
C ARG A 142 6.80 -6.42 -27.71
N ASN A 143 5.55 -6.37 -27.24
CA ASN A 143 4.64 -5.23 -27.40
C ASN A 143 3.51 -5.23 -26.34
N HIS A 144 2.69 -4.19 -26.34
CA HIS A 144 1.62 -4.00 -25.36
C HIS A 144 0.41 -4.95 -25.55
N THR A 145 0.23 -5.59 -26.70
CA THR A 145 -0.90 -6.51 -26.89
C THR A 145 -0.67 -7.85 -26.18
N GLU A 146 0.58 -8.20 -25.91
CA GLU A 146 0.95 -9.42 -25.18
C GLU A 146 0.47 -9.43 -23.72
N TRP A 147 0.15 -8.25 -23.15
CA TRP A 147 -0.50 -8.15 -21.84
C TRP A 147 -1.78 -8.98 -21.73
N SER A 148 -2.48 -9.23 -22.86
CA SER A 148 -3.69 -10.08 -22.91
C SER A 148 -3.47 -11.54 -22.55
N THR A 149 -2.22 -12.02 -22.62
CA THR A 149 -1.84 -13.37 -22.19
C THR A 149 -1.80 -13.45 -20.66
N PHE A 150 -1.42 -12.35 -20.00
CA PHE A 150 -1.05 -12.33 -18.58
C PHE A 150 -2.11 -11.70 -17.69
N LEU A 151 -2.96 -10.82 -18.24
CA LEU A 151 -3.93 -10.03 -17.50
C LEU A 151 -5.35 -10.32 -17.97
N ALA A 152 -6.28 -10.23 -17.03
CA ALA A 152 -7.70 -10.38 -17.33
C ALA A 152 -8.17 -9.35 -18.38
N SER A 153 -9.01 -9.80 -19.32
CA SER A 153 -9.50 -8.99 -20.44
C SER A 153 -10.05 -7.60 -20.04
N PRO A 154 -10.81 -7.43 -18.94
CA PRO A 154 -11.30 -6.11 -18.53
C PRO A 154 -10.21 -5.07 -18.28
N LEU A 155 -9.01 -5.47 -17.85
CA LEU A 155 -7.92 -4.54 -17.53
C LEU A 155 -7.21 -3.98 -18.77
N ILE A 156 -7.41 -4.60 -19.92
CA ILE A 156 -6.72 -4.27 -21.17
C ILE A 156 -7.67 -3.99 -22.34
N ALA A 157 -8.97 -3.97 -22.09
CA ALA A 157 -10.00 -3.85 -23.13
C ALA A 157 -9.82 -2.60 -24.01
N SER A 158 -9.31 -1.50 -23.44
CA SER A 158 -9.05 -0.26 -24.19
C SER A 158 -7.98 -0.42 -25.29
N LEU A 159 -7.07 -1.38 -25.16
CA LEU A 159 -6.08 -1.69 -26.21
C LEU A 159 -6.73 -2.17 -27.50
N ALA A 160 -7.89 -2.82 -27.42
CA ALA A 160 -8.63 -3.31 -28.58
C ALA A 160 -9.18 -2.17 -29.47
N LEU A 161 -9.30 -0.94 -28.95
CA LEU A 161 -9.78 0.22 -29.69
C LEU A 161 -8.70 0.82 -30.62
N ILE A 162 -7.43 0.44 -30.44
CA ILE A 162 -6.27 0.99 -31.17
C ILE A 162 -5.31 -0.11 -31.67
N PRO A 163 -5.80 -1.12 -32.42
CA PRO A 163 -5.08 -2.37 -32.69
C PRO A 163 -3.79 -2.25 -33.53
N ASN A 164 -3.57 -1.11 -34.19
CA ASN A 164 -2.46 -0.88 -35.12
C ASN A 164 -1.54 0.27 -34.68
N ARG A 165 -1.48 0.56 -33.38
CA ARG A 165 -0.61 1.62 -32.84
C ARG A 165 0.16 1.12 -31.62
N ASP A 166 1.42 1.55 -31.54
CA ASP A 166 2.22 1.36 -30.33
C ASP A 166 1.65 2.23 -29.22
N VAL A 167 1.16 1.58 -28.18
CA VAL A 167 0.58 2.25 -27.01
C VAL A 167 1.69 2.59 -26.04
N ALA A 168 2.02 3.87 -25.88
CA ALA A 168 3.09 4.29 -24.97
C ALA A 168 2.70 4.18 -23.48
N LEU A 169 1.42 4.36 -23.17
CA LEU A 169 0.88 4.47 -21.82
C LEU A 169 -0.58 4.02 -21.80
N THR A 170 -0.98 3.23 -20.80
CA THR A 170 -2.38 3.10 -20.40
C THR A 170 -2.54 3.40 -18.91
N GLN A 171 -3.65 4.06 -18.56
CA GLN A 171 -4.02 4.35 -17.18
C GLN A 171 -5.54 4.27 -17.06
N SER A 172 -6.02 3.67 -15.99
CA SER A 172 -7.44 3.56 -15.67
C SER A 172 -7.62 3.58 -14.16
N VAL A 173 -8.77 4.10 -13.74
CA VAL A 173 -9.16 4.18 -12.33
C VAL A 173 -10.59 3.69 -12.22
N VAL A 174 -10.82 2.75 -11.29
CA VAL A 174 -12.14 2.25 -10.93
C VAL A 174 -12.33 2.45 -9.45
N GLN A 175 -13.41 3.11 -9.06
CA GLN A 175 -13.78 3.31 -7.66
C GLN A 175 -15.20 2.77 -7.45
N THR A 176 -15.38 1.99 -6.39
CA THR A 176 -16.72 1.52 -6.01
C THR A 176 -17.44 2.59 -5.20
N GLU A 177 -18.77 2.59 -5.27
CA GLU A 177 -19.56 3.24 -4.22
C GLU A 177 -19.31 2.54 -2.87
N PRO A 178 -19.40 3.25 -1.73
CA PRO A 178 -19.24 2.63 -0.42
C PRO A 178 -20.30 1.55 -0.18
N ARG A 179 -19.85 0.35 0.22
CA ARG A 179 -20.74 -0.74 0.66
C ARG A 179 -20.29 -1.20 2.04
N GLU A 180 -21.21 -1.19 3.01
CA GLU A 180 -20.91 -1.51 4.41
C GLU A 180 -19.67 -0.77 4.95
N ASN A 181 -19.61 0.54 4.63
CA ASN A 181 -18.54 1.47 4.94
C ASN A 181 -17.19 1.22 4.23
N VAL A 182 -17.12 0.26 3.31
CA VAL A 182 -15.90 -0.06 2.55
C VAL A 182 -15.98 0.49 1.12
N THR A 183 -14.90 1.12 0.68
CA THR A 183 -14.68 1.58 -0.69
C THR A 183 -13.40 0.95 -1.24
N THR A 184 -13.48 0.44 -2.48
CA THR A 184 -12.34 -0.07 -3.23
C THR A 184 -11.97 0.91 -4.34
N LEU A 185 -10.68 1.19 -4.46
CA LEU A 185 -10.09 1.98 -5.51
C LEU A 185 -9.00 1.17 -6.20
N VAL A 186 -9.13 1.01 -7.52
CA VAL A 186 -8.19 0.26 -8.35
C VAL A 186 -7.60 1.20 -9.38
N ARG A 187 -6.28 1.34 -9.39
CA ARG A 187 -5.54 2.07 -10.42
C ARG A 187 -4.67 1.08 -11.16
N TYR A 188 -4.77 1.07 -12.48
CA TYR A 188 -4.01 0.11 -13.28
C TYR A 188 -3.64 0.64 -14.66
N GLY A 189 -2.66 -0.02 -15.27
CA GLY A 189 -2.26 0.23 -16.64
C GLY A 189 -0.79 -0.04 -16.93
N ALA A 190 -0.42 -0.04 -18.21
CA ALA A 190 0.92 -0.29 -18.68
C ALA A 190 1.76 0.98 -18.64
N LEU A 191 2.84 0.95 -17.85
CA LEU A 191 3.76 2.05 -17.58
C LEU A 191 5.21 1.65 -17.91
N ARG A 192 6.14 2.60 -17.78
CA ARG A 192 7.59 2.38 -17.85
C ARG A 192 8.26 2.97 -16.63
N GLY A 193 9.38 2.37 -16.21
CA GLY A 193 10.13 2.79 -15.02
C GLY A 193 9.74 1.99 -13.79
N GLN A 194 9.57 2.66 -12.66
CA GLN A 194 9.19 2.06 -11.38
C GLN A 194 8.12 2.93 -10.72
N VAL A 195 7.18 2.32 -10.00
CA VAL A 195 6.13 3.02 -9.25
C VAL A 195 6.64 3.52 -7.91
N VAL A 196 7.48 2.73 -7.23
CA VAL A 196 8.09 3.13 -5.96
C VAL A 196 9.47 3.72 -6.25
N SER A 197 9.67 4.97 -5.87
CA SER A 197 10.93 5.67 -6.09
C SER A 197 12.05 5.07 -5.25
N ALA A 198 13.15 4.68 -5.88
CA ALA A 198 14.39 4.29 -5.18
C ALA A 198 15.05 5.44 -4.39
N ALA A 199 14.63 6.70 -4.64
CA ALA A 199 15.05 7.87 -3.88
C ALA A 199 14.17 8.14 -2.64
N GLY A 200 13.13 7.32 -2.42
CA GLY A 200 12.29 7.37 -1.23
C GLY A 200 13.03 6.90 0.03
N PRO A 201 12.42 7.09 1.22
CA PRO A 201 13.04 6.68 2.48
C PRO A 201 13.17 5.15 2.61
N LEU A 202 12.28 4.42 1.92
CA LEU A 202 12.27 2.96 1.89
C LEU A 202 13.14 2.43 0.75
N GLN A 203 13.95 1.42 1.06
CA GLN A 203 14.67 0.64 0.07
C GLN A 203 13.70 -0.26 -0.69
N VAL A 204 13.84 -0.22 -2.01
CA VAL A 204 13.08 -1.05 -2.95
C VAL A 204 14.13 -1.78 -3.80
N ALA A 205 13.90 -3.05 -4.13
CA ALA A 205 14.82 -3.78 -5.00
C ALA A 205 14.99 -3.02 -6.33
N ALA A 206 16.23 -2.66 -6.68
CA ALA A 206 16.50 -1.82 -7.85
C ALA A 206 16.16 -2.58 -9.15
N LEU A 207 15.37 -1.95 -10.03
CA LEU A 207 15.05 -2.44 -11.36
C LEU A 207 15.52 -1.44 -12.44
N PRO A 208 15.76 -1.87 -13.70
CA PRO A 208 16.14 -0.93 -14.75
C PRO A 208 15.09 0.17 -14.98
N PRO A 209 15.46 1.46 -15.03
CA PRO A 209 14.51 2.60 -15.14
C PRO A 209 13.68 2.65 -16.42
N THR A 210 14.02 1.83 -17.42
CA THR A 210 13.35 1.80 -18.73
C THR A 210 12.48 0.56 -18.93
N SER A 211 12.47 -0.35 -17.94
CA SER A 211 11.75 -1.61 -18.04
C SER A 211 10.22 -1.36 -18.01
N PRO A 212 9.45 -1.90 -18.98
CA PRO A 212 8.00 -1.83 -18.95
C PRO A 212 7.44 -2.64 -17.77
N PHE A 213 6.31 -2.20 -17.24
CA PHE A 213 5.54 -2.95 -16.24
C PHE A 213 4.06 -2.63 -16.36
N PHE A 214 3.22 -3.49 -15.80
CA PHE A 214 1.82 -3.19 -15.59
C PHE A 214 1.61 -2.87 -14.11
N LEU A 215 1.09 -1.67 -13.84
CA LEU A 215 0.69 -1.26 -12.51
C LEU A 215 -0.65 -1.92 -12.17
N LEU A 216 -0.74 -2.51 -10.98
CA LEU A 216 -2.00 -2.88 -10.34
C LEU A 216 -1.95 -2.41 -8.88
N ASP A 217 -2.53 -1.24 -8.64
CA ASP A 217 -2.63 -0.59 -7.34
C ASP A 217 -4.05 -0.74 -6.80
N ILE A 218 -4.21 -1.52 -5.74
CA ILE A 218 -5.50 -1.82 -5.11
C ILE A 218 -5.50 -1.20 -3.72
N ASP A 219 -6.46 -0.33 -3.46
CA ASP A 219 -6.65 0.39 -2.20
C ASP A 219 -8.06 0.14 -1.67
N ASN A 220 -8.16 -0.69 -0.63
CA ASN A 220 -9.40 -0.90 0.09
C ASN A 220 -9.42 -0.06 1.34
N SER A 221 -10.57 0.51 1.64
CA SER A 221 -10.67 1.36 2.80
C SER A 221 -12.03 1.41 3.44
N TRP A 222 -12.03 1.41 4.77
CA TRP A 222 -13.18 1.60 5.61
C TRP A 222 -13.22 3.04 6.12
N SER A 223 -14.42 3.63 6.23
CA SER A 223 -14.61 4.95 6.83
C SER A 223 -15.80 4.99 7.79
N SER A 224 -15.64 5.66 8.93
CA SER A 224 -16.74 5.93 9.85
C SER A 224 -17.64 7.02 9.26
N HIS A 225 -18.96 6.81 9.22
CA HIS A 225 -19.87 7.76 8.59
C HIS A 225 -20.65 8.67 9.57
N GLN A 226 -20.74 8.34 10.87
CA GLN A 226 -21.64 9.08 11.80
C GLN A 226 -21.16 9.18 13.25
N SER A 227 -20.39 8.21 13.76
CA SER A 227 -19.86 8.19 15.13
C SER A 227 -18.56 7.42 15.18
N TYR A 228 -17.71 7.76 16.15
CA TYR A 228 -16.48 7.04 16.41
C TYR A 228 -16.72 6.05 17.54
N ASP A 229 -16.52 4.76 17.26
CA ASP A 229 -16.34 3.78 18.31
C ASP A 229 -15.03 4.09 19.06
N GLU A 230 -15.00 3.77 20.34
CA GLU A 230 -13.79 3.89 21.14
C GLU A 230 -12.64 3.11 20.48
N TYR A 231 -11.48 3.74 20.37
CA TYR A 231 -10.33 3.10 19.77
C TYR A 231 -9.91 1.86 20.56
N SER A 232 -9.78 0.74 19.87
CA SER A 232 -9.05 -0.41 20.37
C SER A 232 -8.15 -0.95 19.26
N VAL A 233 -7.01 -1.52 19.66
CA VAL A 233 -6.06 -2.17 18.74
C VAL A 233 -6.76 -3.30 17.99
N GLN A 234 -7.58 -4.09 18.68
CA GLN A 234 -8.29 -5.22 18.08
C GLN A 234 -9.29 -4.74 17.01
N SER A 235 -10.10 -3.71 17.30
CA SER A 235 -11.05 -3.16 16.33
C SER A 235 -10.34 -2.66 15.07
N ALA A 236 -9.17 -2.03 15.22
CA ALA A 236 -8.36 -1.56 14.11
C ALA A 236 -7.82 -2.72 13.25
N LEU A 237 -7.34 -3.80 13.89
CA LEU A 237 -6.86 -5.01 13.22
C LEU A 237 -8.00 -5.75 12.50
N ASP A 238 -9.17 -5.86 13.12
CA ASP A 238 -10.34 -6.52 12.51
C ASP A 238 -10.77 -5.80 11.23
N ILE A 239 -10.69 -4.46 11.20
CA ILE A 239 -10.94 -3.69 9.98
C ILE A 239 -9.87 -4.00 8.93
N CYS A 240 -8.59 -4.03 9.28
CA CYS A 240 -7.53 -4.42 8.35
C CYS A 240 -7.73 -5.84 7.79
N ASP A 241 -8.12 -6.80 8.65
CA ASP A 241 -8.41 -8.19 8.28
C ASP A 241 -9.56 -8.24 7.26
N ARG A 242 -10.61 -7.46 7.48
CA ARG A 242 -11.76 -7.31 6.57
C ARG A 242 -11.38 -6.68 5.23
N LEU A 243 -10.50 -5.68 5.23
CA LEU A 243 -10.06 -5.00 4.01
C LEU A 243 -9.16 -5.88 3.16
N HIS A 244 -8.42 -6.80 3.78
CA HIS A 244 -7.42 -7.62 3.11
C HIS A 244 -8.01 -8.61 2.10
N GLY A 245 -9.00 -9.43 2.51
CA GLY A 245 -9.55 -10.50 1.67
C GLY A 245 -9.98 -10.05 0.26
N PRO A 246 -10.77 -8.97 0.11
CA PRO A 246 -11.17 -8.49 -1.20
C PRO A 246 -10.03 -7.93 -2.05
N ILE A 247 -8.91 -7.49 -1.46
CA ILE A 247 -7.71 -7.08 -2.23
C ILE A 247 -7.13 -8.30 -2.95
N ASP A 248 -7.02 -9.42 -2.23
CA ASP A 248 -6.46 -10.66 -2.80
C ASP A 248 -7.35 -11.26 -3.85
N GLU A 249 -8.67 -11.31 -3.61
CA GLU A 249 -9.63 -11.80 -4.59
C GLU A 249 -9.56 -10.98 -5.88
N LEU A 250 -9.44 -9.65 -5.76
CA LEU A 250 -9.28 -8.77 -6.91
C LEU A 250 -7.96 -9.00 -7.63
N PHE A 251 -6.84 -9.13 -6.90
CA PHE A 251 -5.54 -9.45 -7.49
C PHE A 251 -5.57 -10.77 -8.27
N GLU A 252 -6.14 -11.83 -7.68
CA GLU A 252 -6.26 -13.13 -8.34
C GLU A 252 -7.19 -13.08 -9.55
N SER A 253 -8.25 -12.28 -9.50
CA SER A 253 -9.14 -12.07 -10.66
C SER A 253 -8.49 -11.26 -11.79
N ALA A 254 -7.45 -10.48 -11.48
CA ALA A 254 -6.74 -9.62 -12.43
C ALA A 254 -5.70 -10.36 -13.27
N ILE A 255 -5.26 -11.55 -12.83
CA ILE A 255 -4.16 -12.31 -13.44
C ILE A 255 -4.64 -13.62 -14.07
N THR A 256 -3.99 -14.03 -15.15
CA THR A 256 -4.23 -15.32 -15.81
C THR A 256 -3.33 -16.41 -15.23
N ASP A 257 -3.60 -17.67 -15.57
CA ASP A 257 -2.75 -18.80 -15.19
C ASP A 257 -1.33 -18.68 -15.76
N ASP A 258 -1.18 -18.13 -16.97
CA ASP A 258 0.14 -17.86 -17.55
C ASP A 258 0.96 -16.89 -16.69
N LEU A 259 0.32 -15.89 -16.08
CA LEU A 259 1.00 -14.96 -15.19
C LEU A 259 1.32 -15.60 -13.84
N ARG A 260 0.45 -16.49 -13.32
CA ARG A 260 0.77 -17.29 -12.13
C ARG A 260 2.03 -18.13 -12.34
N GLU A 261 2.17 -18.77 -13.50
CA GLU A 261 3.37 -19.52 -13.86
C GLU A 261 4.63 -18.65 -13.87
N VAL A 262 4.54 -17.40 -14.35
CA VAL A 262 5.67 -16.44 -14.28
C VAL A 262 6.07 -16.19 -12.82
N PHE A 263 5.11 -16.04 -11.90
CA PHE A 263 5.40 -15.78 -10.49
C PHE A 263 5.90 -17.02 -9.72
N ARG A 264 5.56 -18.24 -10.18
CA ARG A 264 6.03 -19.51 -9.61
C ARG A 264 7.49 -19.83 -9.93
N ARG A 265 7.99 -19.40 -11.09
CA ARG A 265 9.37 -19.71 -11.54
C ARG A 265 10.41 -19.17 -10.57
N THR A 266 11.20 -20.08 -10.01
CA THR A 266 12.44 -19.78 -9.30
C THR A 266 13.58 -19.86 -10.31
N GLU A 267 14.32 -18.77 -10.52
CA GLU A 267 15.61 -18.82 -11.23
C GLU A 267 16.71 -19.23 -10.26
#